data_AF-A0A6C0TMP7-F1
#
_entry.id   AF-A0A6C0TMP7-F1
#
_cell.length_a   1.000
_cell.length_b   1.000
_cell.length_c   1.000
_cell.angle_alpha   90.00
_cell.angle_beta   90.00
_cell.angle_gamma   90.00
#
_symmetry.space_group_name_H-M   'P 1'
#
loop_
_entity.id
_entity.type
_entity.pdbx_description
1 polymer ?
#
loop_
_entity_poly.entity_id
_entity_poly.type
_entity_poly.pdbx_seq_one_letter_code
_entity_poly.pdbx_strand_id
1 'polypeptide(L)'
;MNASKKKTSVWDELGLPTGSAELMAQARSDISAEHLLRLASLVNRNPYDLAAALNLDKPRIQHWIAGGELDGGETDGIFRLVRLVDATLELFEADITVANLWLEAPCRVFER
;
A
#
# COMPACT_ATOMS: atom_id res chain seq x y z
N MET A 1 34.94 1.64 2.57
CA MET A 1 33.65 2.07 3.14
C MET A 1 32.72 2.41 1.97
N ASN A 2 31.85 1.49 1.58
CA ASN A 2 30.75 1.80 0.65
C ASN A 2 29.46 1.42 1.38
N ALA A 3 28.94 2.36 2.16
CA ALA A 3 27.55 2.28 2.57
C ALA A 3 26.72 2.53 1.30
N SER A 4 26.38 1.46 0.58
CA SER A 4 25.26 1.50 -0.34
C SER A 4 24.10 2.12 0.44
N LYS A 5 23.62 3.30 0.04
CA LYS A 5 22.40 3.87 0.64
C LYS A 5 21.35 2.78 0.53
N LYS A 6 20.95 2.17 1.66
CA LYS A 6 19.81 1.25 1.69
C LYS A 6 18.65 2.02 1.07
N LYS A 7 18.13 1.54 -0.07
CA LYS A 7 16.84 2.03 -0.56
C LYS A 7 15.83 1.74 0.55
N THR A 8 15.23 2.78 1.12
CA THR A 8 14.17 2.66 2.12
C THR A 8 12.99 1.94 1.47
N SER A 9 12.54 0.82 2.03
CA SER A 9 11.39 0.10 1.49
C SER A 9 10.09 0.86 1.79
N VAL A 10 9.00 0.57 1.07
CA VAL A 10 7.71 1.20 1.36
C VAL A 10 7.25 0.87 2.79
N TRP A 11 7.57 -0.33 3.26
CA TRP A 11 7.29 -0.76 4.63
C TRP A 11 7.99 0.13 5.66
N ASP A 12 9.28 0.44 5.44
CA ASP A 12 10.04 1.33 6.32
C ASP A 12 9.45 2.75 6.34
N GLU A 13 9.04 3.28 5.17
CA GLU A 13 8.38 4.60 5.05
C GLU A 13 7.01 4.62 5.79
N LEU A 14 6.32 3.49 5.81
CA LEU A 14 5.04 3.34 6.51
C LEU A 14 5.22 3.00 8.00
N GLY A 15 6.43 2.66 8.46
CA GLY A 15 6.66 2.16 9.81
C GLY A 15 6.02 0.79 10.07
N LEU A 16 5.72 0.04 9.01
CA LEU A 16 5.16 -1.31 9.08
C LEU A 16 6.28 -2.34 9.04
N PRO A 17 6.19 -3.44 9.81
CA PRO A 17 7.22 -4.46 9.80
C PRO A 17 7.24 -5.23 8.47
N THR A 18 8.44 -5.52 7.97
CA THR A 18 8.67 -6.58 6.98
C THR A 18 9.02 -7.86 7.73
N GLY A 19 8.23 -8.94 7.58
CA GLY A 19 8.51 -10.12 8.39
C GLY A 19 7.59 -11.33 8.22
N SER A 20 7.73 -12.26 9.15
CA SER A 20 6.96 -13.51 9.23
C SER A 20 5.45 -13.27 9.30
N ALA A 21 4.66 -14.31 9.04
CA ALA A 21 3.20 -14.25 9.15
C ALA A 21 2.71 -13.74 10.52
N GLU A 22 3.45 -14.02 11.60
CA GLU A 22 3.14 -13.57 12.96
C GLU A 22 3.38 -12.06 13.15
N LEU A 23 4.51 -11.55 12.63
CA LEU A 23 4.78 -10.10 12.59
C LEU A 23 3.73 -9.36 11.77
N MET A 24 3.31 -9.95 10.65
CA MET A 24 2.25 -9.41 9.81
C MET A 24 0.90 -9.46 10.52
N ALA A 25 0.58 -10.53 11.24
CA ALA A 25 -0.67 -10.64 11.99
C ALA A 25 -0.76 -9.59 13.12
N GLN A 26 0.37 -9.30 13.77
CA GLN A 26 0.44 -8.26 14.80
C GLN A 26 0.37 -6.86 14.19
N ALA A 27 1.00 -6.62 13.04
CA ALA A 27 0.90 -5.34 12.34
C ALA A 27 -0.51 -5.04 11.81
N ARG A 28 -1.35 -6.06 11.61
CA ARG A 28 -2.74 -5.86 11.16
C ARG A 28 -3.56 -5.01 12.11
N SER A 29 -3.33 -5.10 13.43
CA SER A 29 -4.02 -4.24 14.40
C SER A 29 -3.54 -2.79 14.37
N ASP A 30 -2.36 -2.53 13.81
CA ASP A 30 -1.72 -1.21 13.84
C ASP A 30 -2.02 -0.41 12.57
N ILE A 31 -2.73 -0.99 11.59
CA ILE A 31 -3.07 -0.28 10.37
C ILE A 31 -4.09 0.82 10.64
N SER A 32 -3.82 1.98 10.05
CA SER A 32 -4.61 3.18 10.26
C SER A 32 -4.79 3.91 8.94
N ALA A 33 -5.79 4.79 8.87
CA ALA A 33 -6.03 5.58 7.68
C ALA A 33 -4.81 6.44 7.29
N GLU A 34 -3.95 6.79 8.25
CA GLU A 34 -2.70 7.49 7.98
C GLU A 34 -1.76 6.67 7.08
N HIS A 35 -1.70 5.34 7.26
CA HIS A 35 -0.90 4.47 6.41
C HIS A 35 -1.37 4.51 4.95
N LEU A 36 -2.70 4.55 4.72
CA LEU A 36 -3.26 4.72 3.38
C LEU A 36 -2.88 6.10 2.78
N LEU A 37 -2.97 7.17 3.57
CA LEU A 37 -2.60 8.52 3.12
C LEU A 37 -1.11 8.61 2.75
N ARG A 38 -0.23 8.03 3.58
CA ARG A 38 1.21 7.98 3.32
C ARG A 38 1.53 7.13 2.09
N LEU A 39 0.90 5.96 1.95
CA LEU A 39 1.06 5.11 0.78
C LEU A 39 0.67 5.86 -0.50
N ALA A 40 -0.47 6.56 -0.48
CA ALA A 40 -0.92 7.39 -1.59
C ALA A 40 0.08 8.49 -1.94
N SER A 41 0.68 9.13 -0.94
CA SER A 41 1.74 10.12 -1.14
C SER A 41 2.99 9.53 -1.80
N LEU A 42 3.40 8.31 -1.41
CA LEU A 42 4.59 7.65 -1.97
C LEU A 42 4.47 7.37 -3.47
N VAL A 43 3.27 7.04 -3.94
CA VAL A 43 2.99 6.80 -5.35
C VAL A 43 2.35 8.00 -6.05
N ASN A 44 2.30 9.18 -5.43
CA ASN A 44 1.68 10.39 -5.99
C ASN A 44 0.25 10.14 -6.53
N ARG A 45 -0.57 9.41 -5.76
CA ARG A 45 -1.97 9.10 -6.08
C ARG A 45 -2.92 9.69 -5.06
N ASN A 46 -4.17 9.79 -5.46
CA ASN A 46 -5.26 10.10 -4.54
C ASN A 46 -5.55 8.87 -3.65
N PRO A 47 -5.60 9.01 -2.32
CA PRO A 47 -5.91 7.91 -1.40
C PRO A 47 -7.29 7.28 -1.65
N TYR A 48 -8.26 8.06 -2.15
CA TYR A 48 -9.58 7.53 -2.50
C TYR A 48 -9.53 6.59 -3.71
N ASP A 49 -8.65 6.85 -4.69
CA ASP A 49 -8.50 6.01 -5.88
C ASP A 49 -7.82 4.68 -5.53
N LEU A 50 -6.80 4.74 -4.66
CA LEU A 50 -6.14 3.52 -4.14
C LEU A 50 -7.11 2.65 -3.34
N ALA A 51 -7.93 3.26 -2.49
CA ALA A 51 -8.87 2.54 -1.67
C ALA A 51 -10.07 2.02 -2.49
N ALA A 52 -10.48 2.71 -3.55
CA ALA A 52 -11.47 2.20 -4.49
C ALA A 52 -11.03 0.88 -5.15
N ALA A 53 -9.72 0.72 -5.42
CA ALA A 53 -9.16 -0.55 -5.91
C ALA A 53 -9.29 -1.71 -4.90
N LEU A 54 -9.57 -1.40 -3.64
CA LEU A 54 -9.83 -2.36 -2.56
C LEU A 54 -11.34 -2.50 -2.22
N ASN A 55 -12.22 -1.94 -3.07
CA ASN A 55 -13.66 -1.83 -2.81
C ASN A 55 -14.02 -1.03 -1.53
N LEU A 56 -13.11 -0.15 -1.07
CA LEU A 56 -13.39 0.79 0.00
C LEU A 56 -13.93 2.07 -0.63
N ASP A 57 -15.23 2.32 -0.46
CA ASP A 57 -15.84 3.55 -0.94
C ASP A 57 -15.46 4.77 -0.08
N LYS A 58 -15.74 5.96 -0.60
CA LYS A 58 -15.39 7.22 0.07
C LYS A 58 -16.03 7.34 1.47
N PRO A 59 -17.32 7.03 1.68
CA PRO A 59 -17.91 7.00 3.03
C PRO A 59 -17.19 6.04 3.99
N ARG A 60 -16.82 4.83 3.54
CA ARG A 60 -16.09 3.86 4.37
C ARG A 60 -14.73 4.38 4.81
N ILE A 61 -13.98 5.02 3.90
CA ILE A 61 -12.69 5.64 4.21
C ILE A 61 -12.87 6.80 5.19
N GLN A 62 -13.89 7.63 5.00
CA GLN A 62 -14.19 8.74 5.92
C GLN A 62 -14.53 8.23 7.33
N HIS A 63 -15.28 7.13 7.42
CA HIS A 63 -15.55 6.47 8.70
C HIS A 63 -14.27 5.94 9.35
N TRP A 64 -13.38 5.32 8.58
CA TRP A 64 -12.07 4.87 9.08
C TRP A 64 -11.20 6.04 9.60
N ILE A 65 -11.14 7.14 8.85
CA ILE A 65 -10.43 8.38 9.27
C ILE A 65 -11.02 8.95 10.56
N ALA A 66 -12.34 8.85 10.75
CA ALA A 66 -13.03 9.31 11.95
C ALA A 66 -12.83 8.40 13.18
N GLY A 67 -12.01 7.35 13.08
CA GLY A 67 -11.71 6.41 14.17
C GLY A 67 -12.52 5.12 14.14
N GLY A 68 -13.27 4.86 13.07
CA GLY A 68 -13.83 3.53 12.83
C GLY A 68 -12.76 2.51 12.49
N GLU A 69 -13.05 1.22 12.67
CA GLU A 69 -12.10 0.14 12.37
C GLU A 69 -12.37 -0.48 11.00
N LEU A 70 -11.32 -0.99 10.34
CA LEU A 70 -11.44 -1.88 9.20
C LEU A 70 -11.71 -3.31 9.67
N ASP A 71 -12.42 -4.09 8.87
CA ASP A 71 -12.51 -5.53 9.09
C ASP A 71 -11.21 -6.26 8.65
N GLY A 72 -11.14 -7.56 8.92
CA GLY A 72 -9.95 -8.36 8.61
C GLY A 72 -9.66 -8.47 7.11
N GLY A 73 -10.68 -8.45 6.25
CA GLY A 73 -10.53 -8.52 4.79
C GLY A 73 -10.08 -7.19 4.20
N GLU A 74 -10.65 -6.09 4.66
CA GLU A 74 -10.25 -4.72 4.30
C GLU A 74 -8.80 -4.45 4.72
N THR A 75 -8.45 -4.83 5.95
CA THR A 75 -7.08 -4.75 6.48
C THR A 75 -6.10 -5.57 5.64
N ASP A 76 -6.45 -6.82 5.30
CA ASP A 76 -5.65 -7.67 4.41
C ASP A 76 -5.47 -7.03 3.02
N GLY A 77 -6.51 -6.38 2.50
CA GLY A 77 -6.47 -5.61 1.25
C GLY A 77 -5.41 -4.51 1.27
N ILE A 78 -5.37 -3.70 2.34
CA ILE A 78 -4.36 -2.64 2.48
C ILE A 78 -2.95 -3.24 2.52
N PHE A 79 -2.73 -4.33 3.28
CA PHE A 79 -1.42 -5.00 3.31
C PHE A 79 -0.98 -5.53 1.95
N ARG A 80 -1.89 -6.12 1.18
CA ARG A 80 -1.59 -6.56 -0.19
C ARG A 80 -1.26 -5.39 -1.10
N LEU A 81 -1.94 -4.26 -0.94
CA LEU A 81 -1.65 -3.04 -1.69
C LEU A 81 -0.25 -2.50 -1.36
N VAL A 82 0.12 -2.43 -0.08
CA VAL A 82 1.48 -2.04 0.35
C VAL A 82 2.52 -2.96 -0.29
N ARG A 83 2.31 -4.28 -0.23
CA ARG A 83 3.22 -5.26 -0.85
C ARG A 83 3.35 -5.08 -2.36
N LEU A 84 2.23 -4.84 -3.04
CA LEU A 84 2.21 -4.61 -4.48
C LEU A 84 2.98 -3.34 -4.86
N VAL A 85 2.74 -2.23 -4.14
CA VAL A 85 3.43 -0.96 -4.38
C VAL A 85 4.93 -1.10 -4.13
N ASP A 86 5.33 -1.73 -3.01
CA ASP A 86 6.73 -2.01 -2.67
C ASP A 86 7.44 -2.81 -3.78
N ALA A 87 6.85 -3.93 -4.20
CA ALA A 87 7.41 -4.76 -5.26
C ALA A 87 7.45 -4.05 -6.63
N THR A 88 6.46 -3.20 -6.91
CA THR A 88 6.42 -2.44 -8.17
C THR A 88 7.50 -1.35 -8.19
N LEU A 89 7.67 -0.63 -7.08
CA LEU A 89 8.74 0.35 -6.96
C LEU A 89 10.12 -0.33 -6.99
N GLU A 90 10.27 -1.51 -6.39
CA GLU A 90 11.49 -2.31 -6.53
C GLU A 90 11.77 -2.66 -8.00
N LEU A 91 10.76 -3.18 -8.71
CA LEU A 91 10.86 -3.60 -10.12
C LEU A 91 11.27 -2.45 -11.05
N PHE A 92 10.74 -1.24 -10.82
CA PHE A 92 11.02 -0.06 -11.62
C PHE A 92 12.08 0.85 -10.98
N GLU A 93 12.92 0.31 -10.09
CA GLU A 93 14.05 1.00 -9.46
C GLU A 93 13.72 2.30 -8.72
N ALA A 94 12.48 2.43 -8.23
CA ALA A 94 11.85 3.60 -7.62
C ALA A 94 11.42 4.72 -8.59
N ASP A 95 11.32 4.43 -9.89
CA ASP A 95 10.65 5.32 -10.84
C ASP A 95 9.13 5.28 -10.64
N ILE A 96 8.61 6.24 -9.86
CA ILE A 96 7.19 6.37 -9.54
C ILE A 96 6.34 6.58 -10.81
N THR A 97 6.87 7.27 -11.82
CA THR A 97 6.12 7.53 -13.06
C THR A 97 5.88 6.23 -13.81
N VAL A 98 6.92 5.43 -14.01
CA VAL A 98 6.79 4.13 -14.69
C VAL A 98 6.00 3.12 -13.85
N ALA A 99 6.23 3.09 -12.54
CA ALA A 99 5.46 2.24 -11.63
C ALA A 99 3.96 2.53 -11.68
N ASN A 100 3.56 3.80 -11.71
CA ASN A 100 2.16 4.19 -11.82
C ASN A 100 1.54 3.80 -13.16
N LEU A 101 2.26 4.00 -14.27
CA LEU A 101 1.79 3.57 -15.59
C LEU A 101 1.55 2.06 -15.62
N TRP A 102 2.41 1.28 -14.96
CA TRP A 102 2.25 -0.16 -14.87
C TRP A 102 1.08 -0.59 -14.00
N LEU A 103 0.88 0.05 -12.84
CA LEU A 103 -0.25 -0.24 -11.94
C LEU A 103 -1.63 0.06 -12.56
N GLU A 104 -1.70 1.01 -13.49
CA GLU A 104 -2.92 1.35 -14.23
C GLU A 104 -3.11 0.55 -15.51
N ALA A 105 -2.06 -0.11 -15.99
CA ALA A 105 -2.14 -0.82 -17.25
C ALA A 105 -3.16 -1.98 -17.12
N PRO A 106 -4.12 -2.10 -18.06
CA PRO A 106 -5.07 -3.19 -18.03
C PRO A 106 -4.33 -4.53 -18.09
N CYS A 107 -4.61 -5.40 -17.12
CA CYS A 107 -3.98 -6.70 -17.06
C CYS A 107 -4.70 -7.65 -18.02
N ARG A 108 -4.10 -7.82 -19.21
CA ARG A 108 -4.62 -8.67 -20.29
C ARG A 108 -4.79 -10.15 -19.93
N VAL A 109 -4.25 -10.59 -18.79
CA VAL A 109 -4.38 -11.98 -18.32
C VAL A 109 -5.75 -12.24 -17.71
N PHE A 110 -6.45 -11.21 -17.21
CA PHE A 110 -7.78 -11.31 -16.59
C PHE A 110 -8.92 -10.95 -17.55
N GLU A 111 -8.62 -10.52 -18.77
CA GLU A 111 -9.57 -10.33 -19.86
C GLU A 111 -9.84 -11.70 -20.52
N ARG A 112 -10.76 -12.49 -19.94
CA ARG A 112 -11.33 -13.69 -20.57
C ARG A 112 -12.79 -13.49 -20.90
#